data_AF-A0A5M5ZN04-F1
#
_entry.id   AF-A0A5M5ZN04-F1
#
_cell.length_a   1.000
_cell.length_b   1.000
_cell.length_c   1.000
_cell.angle_alpha   90.00
_cell.angle_beta   90.00
_cell.angle_gamma   90.00
#
_symmetry.space_group_name_H-M   'P 1'
#
loop_
_entity.id
_entity.type
_entity.pdbx_description
1 polymer ?
#
loop_
_entity_poly.entity_id
_entity_poly.type
_entity_poly.pdbx_seq_one_letter_code
_entity_poly.pdbx_strand_id
1 'polypeptide(L)'
;MATRYSDYITIRESKPAYNIGREEQGEWESFIPNEQFNDILRKVVSAVRNNDQDAHKSFWIDGTYGTGKSHAAAVIKHLLCDEVGDIREYLDTEYASRQYDLLRQSVYDVRSSKRLFPVNLYGTESIAHKEDFSHRLQSAIKRALKAAGLTDFFVKTDFDDYADHV
;
A
#
# COMPACT_ATOMS: atom_id res chain seq x y z
N MET A 1 -6.13 36.05 -29.98
CA MET A 1 -5.38 36.89 -29.02
C MET A 1 -5.90 36.52 -27.64
N ALA A 2 -5.06 35.99 -26.77
CA ALA A 2 -5.46 35.53 -25.44
C ALA A 2 -5.81 36.73 -24.55
N THR A 3 -6.98 36.71 -23.92
CA THR A 3 -7.58 37.87 -23.20
C THR A 3 -7.80 37.61 -21.72
N ARG A 4 -7.67 36.36 -21.25
CA ARG A 4 -7.89 35.97 -19.86
C ARG A 4 -6.61 35.43 -19.25
N TYR A 5 -6.46 35.57 -17.93
CA TYR A 5 -5.33 34.99 -17.20
C TYR A 5 -5.24 33.47 -17.37
N SER A 6 -6.37 32.77 -17.51
CA SER A 6 -6.45 31.33 -17.80
C SER A 6 -5.80 30.92 -19.13
N ASP A 7 -5.62 31.86 -20.05
CA ASP A 7 -5.02 31.60 -21.36
C ASP A 7 -3.48 31.62 -21.30
N TYR A 8 -2.92 32.15 -20.21
CA TYR A 8 -1.47 32.26 -19.97
C TYR A 8 -1.02 31.49 -18.71
N ILE A 9 -1.93 31.25 -17.78
CA ILE A 9 -1.70 30.58 -16.50
C ILE A 9 -2.53 29.30 -16.49
N THR A 10 -1.86 28.16 -16.66
CA THR A 10 -2.43 26.84 -16.44
C THR A 10 -1.94 26.32 -15.10
N ILE A 11 -2.86 25.79 -14.28
CA ILE A 11 -2.46 24.97 -13.14
C ILE A 11 -1.81 23.74 -13.75
N ARG A 12 -0.54 23.48 -13.44
CA ARG A 12 0.07 22.19 -13.78
C ARG A 12 -0.85 21.11 -13.24
N GLU A 13 -1.24 20.15 -14.07
CA GLU A 13 -1.83 18.88 -13.62
C GLU A 13 -0.76 18.05 -12.87
N SER A 14 -0.16 18.62 -11.82
CA SER A 14 0.60 17.85 -10.84
C SER A 14 -0.40 17.37 -9.81
N LYS A 15 -0.63 16.05 -9.72
CA LYS A 15 -1.39 15.48 -8.62
C LYS A 15 -0.80 15.99 -7.29
N PRO A 16 -1.56 16.73 -6.48
CA PRO A 16 -1.02 17.38 -5.29
C PRO A 16 -0.62 16.41 -4.18
N ALA A 17 -1.14 15.18 -4.22
CA ALA A 17 -0.79 14.11 -3.32
C ALA A 17 -1.06 12.74 -3.98
N TYR A 18 -0.15 11.80 -3.76
CA TYR A 18 -0.31 10.41 -4.19
C TYR A 18 -1.49 9.76 -3.44
N ASN A 19 -2.44 9.17 -4.18
CA ASN A 19 -3.62 8.51 -3.62
C ASN A 19 -3.54 7.00 -3.83
N ILE A 20 -3.24 6.26 -2.77
CA ILE A 20 -3.11 4.79 -2.79
C ILE A 20 -4.40 4.05 -3.18
N GLY A 21 -5.57 4.71 -3.09
CA GLY A 21 -6.86 4.15 -3.49
C GLY A 21 -7.27 4.48 -4.94
N ARG A 22 -6.60 5.43 -5.59
CA ARG A 22 -6.86 5.87 -6.99
C ARG A 22 -5.55 6.12 -7.73
N GLU A 23 -4.71 5.09 -7.70
CA GLU A 23 -3.42 5.11 -8.34
C GLU A 23 -3.56 4.85 -9.85
N GLU A 24 -2.76 5.55 -10.66
CA GLU A 24 -2.60 5.23 -12.08
C GLU A 24 -1.56 4.12 -12.30
N GLN A 25 -1.74 3.33 -13.36
CA GLN A 25 -0.83 2.23 -13.67
C GLN A 25 0.61 2.75 -13.87
N GLY A 26 1.55 2.19 -13.11
CA GLY A 26 2.97 2.56 -13.15
C GLY A 26 3.33 3.82 -12.34
N GLU A 27 2.38 4.47 -11.66
CA GLU A 27 2.65 5.70 -10.88
C GLU A 27 3.64 5.43 -9.72
N TRP A 28 3.55 4.27 -9.06
CA TRP A 28 4.45 3.90 -7.97
C TRP A 28 5.92 3.76 -8.41
N GLU A 29 6.20 3.31 -9.63
CA GLU A 29 7.55 3.02 -10.14
C GLU A 29 8.43 4.27 -10.24
N SER A 30 7.82 5.46 -10.32
CA SER A 30 8.53 6.74 -10.32
C SER A 30 9.15 7.12 -8.96
N PHE A 31 8.92 6.33 -7.92
CA PHE A 31 9.44 6.58 -6.59
C PHE A 31 10.95 6.33 -6.52
N ILE A 32 11.70 7.37 -6.13
CA ILE A 32 13.15 7.27 -5.93
C ILE A 32 13.41 6.95 -4.45
N PRO A 33 13.88 5.74 -4.11
CA PRO A 33 14.14 5.37 -2.73
C PRO A 33 15.35 6.12 -2.16
N ASN A 34 15.25 6.49 -0.88
CA ASN A 34 16.35 7.08 -0.12
C ASN A 34 16.64 6.22 1.11
N GLU A 35 17.68 6.57 1.87
CA GLU A 35 18.10 5.74 3.02
C GLU A 35 17.01 5.64 4.10
N GLN A 36 16.24 6.71 4.33
CA GLN A 36 15.13 6.67 5.28
C GLN A 36 14.04 5.69 4.82
N PHE A 37 13.72 5.66 3.53
CA PHE A 37 12.79 4.69 2.97
C PHE A 37 13.35 3.26 3.05
N ASN A 38 14.63 3.07 2.78
CA ASN A 38 15.27 1.76 2.88
C ASN A 38 15.20 1.20 4.30
N ASP A 39 15.34 2.04 5.31
CA ASP A 39 15.16 1.65 6.71
C ASP A 39 13.71 1.31 7.06
N ILE A 40 12.75 2.04 6.50
CA ILE A 40 11.33 1.68 6.62
C ILE A 40 11.10 0.31 5.98
N LEU A 41 11.56 0.10 4.74
CA LEU A 41 11.40 -1.16 4.02
C LEU A 41 12.03 -2.33 4.78
N ARG A 42 13.24 -2.16 5.36
CA ARG A 42 13.89 -3.15 6.22
C ARG A 42 13.01 -3.54 7.42
N LYS A 43 12.42 -2.55 8.11
CA LYS A 43 11.54 -2.80 9.26
C LYS A 43 10.26 -3.52 8.85
N VAL A 44 9.64 -3.11 7.74
CA VAL A 44 8.42 -3.76 7.24
C VAL A 44 8.70 -5.20 6.82
N VAL A 45 9.77 -5.45 6.06
CA VAL A 45 10.18 -6.80 5.66
C VAL A 45 10.42 -7.69 6.89
N SER A 46 11.07 -7.16 7.92
CA SER A 46 11.31 -7.88 9.19
C SER A 46 9.99 -8.21 9.91
N ALA A 47 9.08 -7.25 10.01
CA ALA A 47 7.77 -7.45 10.64
C ALA A 47 6.92 -8.49 9.91
N VAL A 48 6.96 -8.49 8.58
CA VAL A 48 6.21 -9.41 7.72
C VAL A 48 6.82 -10.82 7.73
N ARG A 49 8.15 -10.96 7.81
CA ARG A 49 8.83 -12.25 7.86
C ARG A 49 8.39 -13.07 9.06
N ASN A 50 8.06 -12.43 10.18
CA ASN A 50 7.49 -13.06 11.39
C ASN A 50 8.36 -14.22 11.92
N ASN A 51 9.68 -14.07 11.80
CA ASN A 51 10.66 -14.98 12.40
C ASN A 51 11.06 -14.52 13.82
N ASP A 52 10.78 -13.27 14.15
CA ASP A 52 10.99 -12.65 15.45
C ASP A 52 9.67 -12.04 15.93
N GLN A 53 9.17 -12.52 17.07
CA GLN A 53 7.94 -12.01 17.69
C GLN A 53 8.05 -10.53 18.07
N ASP A 54 9.25 -10.06 18.43
CA ASP A 54 9.46 -8.65 18.78
C ASP A 54 9.39 -7.73 17.57
N ALA A 55 9.71 -8.25 16.38
CA ALA A 55 9.62 -7.53 15.12
C ALA A 55 8.20 -7.55 14.52
N HIS A 56 7.36 -8.53 14.87
CA HIS A 56 6.01 -8.68 14.32
C HIS A 56 5.00 -7.68 14.90
N LYS A 57 5.13 -6.41 14.51
CA LYS A 57 4.34 -5.29 15.03
C LYS A 57 3.80 -4.42 13.90
N SER A 58 2.66 -3.77 14.17
CA SER A 58 2.14 -2.69 13.33
C SER A 58 3.11 -1.51 13.32
N PHE A 59 3.14 -0.77 12.22
CA PHE A 59 4.01 0.38 12.05
C PHE A 59 3.20 1.62 11.65
N TRP A 60 3.75 2.79 11.99
CA TRP A 60 3.21 4.09 11.63
C TRP A 60 4.26 4.89 10.89
N ILE A 61 3.88 5.52 9.78
CA ILE A 61 4.75 6.42 9.01
C ILE A 61 4.23 7.85 9.22
N ASP A 62 5.03 8.67 9.89
CA ASP A 62 4.74 10.08 10.14
C ASP A 62 5.76 11.00 9.45
N GLY A 63 5.36 12.24 9.19
CA GLY A 63 6.22 13.25 8.57
C GLY A 63 5.43 14.39 7.91
N THR A 64 6.13 15.44 7.49
CA THR A 64 5.51 16.66 6.94
C THR A 64 4.72 16.42 5.65
N TYR A 65 3.71 17.24 5.37
CA TYR A 65 2.91 17.13 4.14
C TYR A 65 3.80 17.25 2.88
N GLY A 66 3.50 16.46 1.84
CA GLY A 66 4.24 16.50 0.58
C GLY A 66 5.58 15.74 0.55
N THR A 67 5.95 15.02 1.61
CA THR A 67 7.21 14.22 1.68
C THR A 67 7.11 12.82 1.08
N GLY A 68 6.06 12.53 0.31
CA GLY A 68 5.93 11.23 -0.37
C GLY A 68 5.55 10.06 0.54
N LYS A 69 5.07 10.27 1.78
CA LYS A 69 4.66 9.17 2.68
C LYS A 69 3.63 8.21 2.07
N SER A 70 2.59 8.74 1.43
CA SER A 70 1.57 7.92 0.76
C SER A 70 2.15 7.15 -0.43
N HIS A 71 3.11 7.74 -1.14
CA HIS A 71 3.82 7.12 -2.26
C HIS A 71 4.74 6.00 -1.76
N ALA A 72 5.50 6.25 -0.70
CA ALA A 72 6.31 5.24 -0.01
C ALA A 72 5.46 4.06 0.48
N ALA A 73 4.32 4.32 1.11
CA ALA A 73 3.39 3.28 1.54
C ALA A 73 2.87 2.45 0.35
N ALA A 74 2.63 3.09 -0.79
CA ALA A 74 2.21 2.40 -2.00
C ALA A 74 3.32 1.54 -2.59
N VAL A 75 4.56 2.03 -2.68
CA VAL A 75 5.71 1.24 -3.12
C VAL A 75 5.88 0.00 -2.24
N ILE A 76 5.80 0.15 -0.91
CA ILE A 76 5.85 -0.98 0.03
C ILE A 76 4.72 -1.98 -0.26
N LYS A 77 3.49 -1.49 -0.52
CA LYS A 77 2.36 -2.33 -0.91
C LYS A 77 2.67 -3.10 -2.20
N HIS A 78 3.15 -2.45 -3.26
CA HIS A 78 3.51 -3.10 -4.53
C HIS A 78 4.59 -4.16 -4.33
N LEU A 79 5.72 -3.79 -3.70
CA LEU A 79 6.83 -4.70 -3.42
C LEU A 79 6.42 -5.95 -2.63
N LEU A 80 5.45 -5.82 -1.73
CA LEU A 80 5.03 -6.90 -0.85
C LEU A 80 3.82 -7.69 -1.34
N CYS A 81 3.02 -7.17 -2.27
CA CYS A 81 1.74 -7.77 -2.65
C CYS A 81 1.66 -8.18 -4.13
N ASP A 82 2.26 -7.40 -5.03
CA ASP A 82 2.16 -7.60 -6.49
C ASP A 82 3.02 -8.77 -6.96
N GLU A 83 2.65 -9.38 -8.09
CA GLU A 83 3.36 -10.54 -8.63
C GLU A 83 4.85 -10.26 -8.78
N VAL A 84 5.69 -11.28 -8.53
CA VAL A 84 7.15 -11.12 -8.49
C VAL A 84 7.70 -10.62 -9.84
N GLY A 85 7.02 -10.94 -10.94
CA GLY A 85 7.36 -10.43 -12.27
C GLY A 85 7.20 -8.92 -12.39
N ASP A 86 6.15 -8.36 -11.81
CA ASP A 86 5.77 -6.94 -11.95
C ASP A 86 6.69 -6.02 -11.13
N ILE A 87 7.24 -6.52 -10.02
CA ILE A 87 8.14 -5.74 -9.16
C ILE A 87 9.62 -5.86 -9.53
N ARG A 88 9.96 -6.81 -10.41
CA ARG A 88 11.37 -7.18 -10.67
C ARG A 88 12.16 -6.04 -11.29
N GLU A 89 11.59 -5.39 -12.31
CA GLU A 89 12.27 -4.30 -13.02
C GLU A 89 12.64 -3.15 -12.06
N TYR A 90 11.68 -2.71 -11.25
CA TYR A 90 11.90 -1.68 -10.25
C TYR A 90 12.97 -2.10 -9.23
N LEU A 91 12.83 -3.30 -8.64
CA LEU A 91 13.70 -3.74 -7.56
C LEU A 91 15.13 -4.00 -8.04
N ASP A 92 15.31 -4.61 -9.21
CA ASP A 92 16.63 -4.89 -9.77
C ASP A 92 17.33 -3.63 -10.29
N THR A 93 16.58 -2.57 -10.64
CA THR A 93 17.14 -1.28 -11.06
C THR A 93 17.50 -0.40 -9.87
N GLU A 94 16.55 -0.08 -9.00
CA GLU A 94 16.74 0.84 -7.89
C GLU A 94 17.65 0.26 -6.79
N TYR A 95 17.67 -1.07 -6.64
CA TYR A 95 18.51 -1.77 -5.67
C TYR A 95 19.64 -2.60 -6.32
N ALA A 96 20.10 -2.18 -7.51
CA ALA A 96 21.21 -2.82 -8.23
C ALA A 96 22.55 -2.77 -7.48
N SER A 97 22.76 -1.73 -6.66
CA SER A 97 24.01 -1.54 -5.94
C SER A 97 24.25 -2.62 -4.88
N ARG A 98 25.49 -3.09 -4.77
CA ARG A 98 25.90 -4.16 -3.85
C ARG A 98 25.54 -3.89 -2.39
N GLN A 99 25.49 -2.61 -1.98
CA GLN A 99 25.10 -2.23 -0.62
C GLN A 99 23.64 -2.58 -0.28
N TYR A 100 22.81 -2.79 -1.30
CA TYR A 100 21.40 -3.10 -1.18
C TYR A 100 21.06 -4.57 -1.43
N ASP A 101 22.05 -5.42 -1.75
CA ASP A 101 21.82 -6.83 -2.07
C ASP A 101 21.04 -7.55 -0.98
N LEU A 102 21.38 -7.31 0.29
CA LEU A 102 20.68 -7.94 1.42
C LEU A 102 19.21 -7.52 1.49
N LEU A 103 18.91 -6.24 1.25
CA LEU A 103 17.54 -5.73 1.30
C LEU A 103 16.71 -6.28 0.12
N ARG A 104 17.27 -6.23 -1.09
CA ARG A 104 16.66 -6.79 -2.30
C ARG A 104 16.37 -8.29 -2.14
N GLN A 105 17.34 -9.08 -1.69
CA GLN A 105 17.14 -10.51 -1.44
C GLN A 105 16.09 -10.76 -0.35
N SER A 106 16.07 -9.96 0.72
CA SER A 106 15.07 -10.11 1.78
C SER A 106 13.64 -9.88 1.28
N VAL A 107 13.43 -8.97 0.33
CA VAL A 107 12.12 -8.78 -0.33
C VAL A 107 11.74 -10.02 -1.13
N TYR A 108 12.65 -10.54 -1.96
CA TYR A 108 12.38 -11.77 -2.72
C TYR A 108 12.14 -13.00 -1.84
N ASP A 109 12.88 -13.16 -0.75
CA ASP A 109 12.70 -14.24 0.22
C ASP A 109 11.30 -14.21 0.84
N VAL A 110 10.82 -13.02 1.24
CA VAL A 110 9.45 -12.87 1.75
C VAL A 110 8.43 -13.22 0.68
N ARG A 111 8.62 -12.76 -0.56
CA ARG A 111 7.69 -13.04 -1.67
C ARG A 111 7.68 -14.50 -2.10
N SER A 112 8.79 -15.21 -1.99
CA SER A 112 8.87 -16.65 -2.31
C SER A 112 8.17 -17.53 -1.27
N SER A 113 8.12 -17.08 -0.01
CA SER A 113 7.59 -17.85 1.11
C SER A 113 6.17 -17.47 1.50
N LYS A 114 5.72 -16.24 1.19
CA LYS A 114 4.42 -15.71 1.60
C LYS A 114 3.76 -14.96 0.47
N ARG A 115 2.48 -15.28 0.22
CA ARG A 115 1.58 -14.46 -0.59
C ARG A 115 0.81 -13.52 0.33
N LEU A 116 0.99 -12.22 0.12
CA LEU A 116 0.29 -11.17 0.85
C LEU A 116 -0.71 -10.50 -0.10
N PHE A 117 -1.85 -10.08 0.44
CA PHE A 117 -2.84 -9.32 -0.30
C PHE A 117 -3.04 -7.97 0.41
N PRO A 118 -3.17 -6.87 -0.34
CA PRO A 118 -3.29 -5.56 0.25
C PRO A 118 -4.76 -5.26 0.60
N VAL A 119 -4.98 -4.66 1.76
CA VAL A 119 -6.27 -4.08 2.14
C VAL A 119 -6.06 -2.60 2.39
N ASN A 120 -6.65 -1.76 1.54
CA ASN A 120 -6.48 -0.31 1.60
C ASN A 120 -7.76 0.34 2.14
N LEU A 121 -7.60 1.24 3.10
CA LEU A 121 -8.63 2.17 3.57
C LEU A 121 -8.10 3.59 3.33
N TYR A 122 -8.91 4.47 2.76
CA TYR A 122 -8.46 5.84 2.44
C TYR A 122 -9.45 6.91 2.92
N GLY A 123 -8.93 7.90 3.63
CA GLY A 123 -9.73 8.99 4.19
C GLY A 123 -10.62 8.52 5.34
N THR A 124 -11.77 9.14 5.50
CA THR A 124 -12.68 8.86 6.63
C THR A 124 -13.55 7.62 6.41
N GLU A 125 -13.69 7.11 5.17
CA GLU A 125 -14.52 5.94 4.82
C GLU A 125 -15.93 5.97 5.46
N SER A 126 -16.47 7.17 5.71
CA SER A 126 -17.74 7.39 6.44
C SER A 126 -17.80 6.68 7.81
N ILE A 127 -16.68 6.63 8.52
CA ILE A 127 -16.59 6.19 9.93
C ILE A 127 -16.96 7.39 10.80
N ALA A 128 -18.13 7.33 11.45
CA ALA A 128 -18.59 8.36 12.37
C ALA A 128 -18.40 7.94 13.83
N HIS A 129 -18.50 6.63 14.10
CA HIS A 129 -18.37 6.03 15.41
C HIS A 129 -17.35 4.89 15.41
N LYS A 130 -16.89 4.48 16.60
CA LYS A 130 -15.86 3.44 16.75
C LYS A 130 -16.33 2.10 16.20
N GLU A 131 -17.60 1.81 16.37
CA GLU A 131 -18.28 0.59 15.96
C GLU A 131 -18.24 0.44 14.42
N ASP A 132 -18.34 1.55 13.69
CA ASP A 132 -18.31 1.57 12.22
C ASP A 132 -16.99 1.05 11.64
N PHE A 133 -15.87 1.20 12.37
CA PHE A 133 -14.54 0.81 11.88
C PHE A 133 -14.48 -0.70 11.60
N SER A 134 -15.05 -1.51 12.48
CA SER A 134 -15.07 -2.97 12.33
C SER A 134 -15.78 -3.39 11.03
N HIS A 135 -16.96 -2.82 10.77
CA HIS A 135 -17.75 -3.06 9.57
C HIS A 135 -17.06 -2.57 8.30
N ARG A 136 -16.39 -1.41 8.36
CA ARG A 136 -15.64 -0.87 7.22
C ARG A 136 -14.43 -1.73 6.88
N LEU A 137 -13.72 -2.22 7.90
CA LEU A 137 -12.59 -3.14 7.70
C LEU A 137 -13.06 -4.46 7.08
N GLN A 138 -14.13 -5.08 7.60
CA GLN A 138 -14.70 -6.30 7.02
C GLN A 138 -15.11 -6.08 5.55
N SER A 139 -15.76 -4.94 5.26
CA SER A 139 -16.16 -4.60 3.90
C SER A 139 -14.97 -4.39 2.96
N ALA A 140 -13.88 -3.77 3.44
CA ALA A 140 -12.66 -3.60 2.66
C ALA A 140 -11.95 -4.94 2.40
N ILE A 141 -11.91 -5.83 3.40
CA ILE A 141 -11.37 -7.19 3.25
C ILE A 141 -12.19 -7.98 2.22
N LYS A 142 -13.52 -7.99 2.33
CA LYS A 142 -14.41 -8.67 1.35
C LYS A 142 -14.17 -8.14 -0.07
N ARG A 143 -14.03 -6.82 -0.26
CA ARG A 143 -13.70 -6.22 -1.55
C ARG A 143 -12.34 -6.68 -2.08
N ALA A 144 -11.31 -6.68 -1.23
CA ALA A 144 -9.95 -7.09 -1.60
C ALA A 144 -9.89 -8.58 -1.99
N LEU A 145 -10.54 -9.46 -1.23
CA LEU A 145 -10.62 -10.89 -1.54
C LEU A 145 -11.31 -11.14 -2.88
N LYS A 146 -12.43 -10.48 -3.14
CA LYS A 146 -13.15 -10.58 -4.41
C LYS A 146 -12.30 -10.09 -5.59
N ALA A 147 -11.57 -8.98 -5.41
CA ALA A 147 -10.65 -8.45 -6.43
C ALA A 147 -9.48 -9.42 -6.72
N ALA A 148 -9.03 -10.16 -5.72
CA ALA A 148 -8.01 -11.20 -5.86
C ALA A 148 -8.54 -12.53 -6.44
N GLY A 149 -9.83 -12.61 -6.80
CA GLY A 149 -10.47 -13.83 -7.31
C GLY A 149 -10.76 -14.89 -6.24
N LEU A 150 -10.65 -14.55 -4.96
CA LEU A 150 -10.92 -15.44 -3.83
C LEU A 150 -12.39 -15.31 -3.41
N THR A 151 -13.27 -16.02 -4.12
CA THR A 151 -14.74 -15.96 -3.89
C THR A 151 -15.26 -17.04 -2.95
N ASP A 152 -14.51 -18.12 -2.75
CA ASP A 152 -14.92 -19.28 -1.94
C ASP A 152 -14.60 -19.09 -0.45
N PHE A 153 -14.92 -17.91 0.09
CA PHE A 153 -14.68 -17.56 1.47
C PHE A 153 -15.97 -17.09 2.14
N PHE A 154 -16.66 -18.01 2.81
CA PHE A 154 -17.80 -17.70 3.66
C PHE A 154 -17.32 -17.48 5.09
N VAL A 155 -17.09 -16.21 5.44
CA VAL A 155 -17.02 -15.79 6.84
C VAL A 155 -18.32 -15.08 7.16
N LYS A 156 -19.09 -15.67 8.09
CA LYS A 156 -20.23 -15.02 8.74
C LYS A 156 -19.75 -13.67 9.27
N THR A 157 -20.26 -12.60 8.71
CA THR A 157 -20.01 -11.26 9.26
C THR A 157 -21.02 -10.95 10.33
N ASP A 158 -20.68 -10.02 11.23
CA ASP A 158 -21.62 -9.54 12.25
C ASP A 158 -22.92 -9.02 11.63
N PHE A 159 -22.89 -8.59 10.36
CA PHE A 159 -24.07 -8.23 9.57
C PHE A 159 -24.97 -9.43 9.23
N ASP A 160 -24.38 -10.57 8.87
CA ASP A 160 -25.14 -11.80 8.59
C ASP A 160 -25.79 -12.32 9.87
N ASP A 161 -25.08 -12.21 11.00
CA ASP A 161 -25.60 -12.58 12.32
C ASP A 161 -26.70 -11.61 12.79
N TYR A 162 -26.61 -10.31 12.49
CA TYR A 162 -27.68 -9.34 12.74
C TYR A 162 -28.91 -9.58 11.87
N ALA A 163 -28.74 -9.94 10.59
CA ALA A 163 -29.84 -10.23 9.68
C ALA A 163 -30.59 -11.53 10.05
N ASP A 164 -29.90 -12.50 10.65
CA ASP A 164 -30.49 -13.74 11.17
C ASP A 164 -31.36 -13.50 12.44
N HIS A 165 -31.27 -12.32 13.08
CA HIS A 165 -31.97 -11.99 14.34
C HIS A 165 -33.17 -11.02 14.15
N VAL A 166 -33.55 -10.72 12.91
CA VAL A 166 -34.76 -9.93 12.53
C VAL A 166 -35.78 -10.84 11.88
#